data_AF-A0A1B8DLV9-F1
#
_entry.id   AF-A0A1B8DLV9-F1
#
_cell.length_a   1.000
_cell.length_b   1.000
_cell.length_c   1.000
_cell.angle_alpha   90.00
_cell.angle_beta   90.00
_cell.angle_gamma   90.00
#
_symmetry.space_group_name_H-M   'P 1'
#
loop_
_entity.id
_entity.type
_entity.pdbx_description
1 polymer ?
#
loop_
_entity_poly.entity_id
_entity_poly.type
_entity_poly.pdbx_seq_one_letter_code
_entity_poly.pdbx_strand_id
1 'polypeptide(L)'
;MDAVKPLNILTITDGVPSDDVESVLLAAAKKLDKHEAAPHQIGVQFFQVGNEEGAKEALSELDDGIQGLVRGGVRDMVDTCTWMGGPAEEGPAPKLTGEGMLKVCLGSVVKRLDRRR
;
A
#
# COMPACT_ATOMS: atom_id res chain seq x y z
N MET A 1 3.63 -19.82 -23.89
CA MET A 1 2.68 -19.26 -22.90
C MET A 1 3.29 -17.95 -22.44
N ASP A 2 2.61 -16.84 -22.68
CA ASP A 2 3.08 -15.56 -22.15
C ASP A 2 3.05 -15.61 -20.63
N ALA A 3 4.16 -15.23 -20.00
CA ALA A 3 4.23 -15.12 -18.55
C ALA A 3 3.18 -14.10 -18.08
N VAL A 4 2.51 -14.38 -16.95
CA VAL A 4 1.53 -13.45 -16.38
C VAL A 4 2.25 -12.16 -16.01
N LYS A 5 1.82 -11.05 -16.63
CA LYS A 5 2.44 -9.74 -16.37
C LYS A 5 2.19 -9.32 -14.91
N PRO A 6 3.20 -8.80 -14.21
CA PRO A 6 3.00 -8.20 -12.89
C PRO A 6 1.94 -7.09 -12.93
N LEU A 7 1.14 -6.99 -11.88
CA LEU A 7 0.10 -5.98 -11.72
C LEU A 7 0.40 -5.10 -10.51
N ASN A 8 0.30 -3.78 -10.70
CA ASN A 8 0.34 -2.81 -9.62
C ASN A 8 -1.01 -2.10 -9.53
N ILE A 9 -1.67 -2.16 -8.38
CA ILE A 9 -2.94 -1.51 -8.08
C ILE A 9 -2.66 -0.31 -7.18
N LEU A 10 -2.93 0.89 -7.68
CA LEU A 10 -2.82 2.13 -6.90
C LEU A 10 -4.22 2.64 -6.55
N THR A 11 -4.55 2.63 -5.25
CA THR A 11 -5.80 3.12 -4.70
C THR A 11 -5.59 4.51 -4.12
N ILE A 12 -6.15 5.54 -4.76
CA ILE A 12 -6.11 6.92 -4.28
C ILE A 12 -7.46 7.24 -3.61
N THR A 13 -7.46 7.58 -2.33
CA THR A 13 -8.70 7.77 -1.55
C THR A 13 -8.55 8.80 -0.44
N ASP A 14 -9.59 9.59 -0.17
CA ASP A 14 -9.76 10.39 1.06
C ASP A 14 -10.77 9.77 2.04
N GLY A 15 -11.38 8.64 1.67
CA GLY A 15 -12.49 8.03 2.39
C GLY A 15 -12.05 7.00 3.44
N VAL A 16 -12.82 6.96 4.52
CA VAL A 16 -12.80 5.86 5.50
C VAL A 16 -13.44 4.62 4.86
N PRO A 17 -12.80 3.44 4.88
CA PRO A 17 -13.42 2.22 4.39
C PRO A 17 -14.68 1.90 5.20
N SER A 18 -15.76 1.51 4.51
CA SER A 18 -17.01 1.06 5.14
C SER A 18 -17.09 -0.46 5.29
N ASP A 19 -16.09 -1.18 4.78
CA ASP A 19 -16.01 -2.62 4.69
C ASP A 19 -14.64 -3.16 5.16
N ASP A 20 -14.53 -4.48 5.24
CA ASP A 20 -13.33 -5.17 5.69
C ASP A 20 -12.34 -5.37 4.52
N VAL A 21 -11.45 -4.39 4.37
CA VAL A 21 -10.40 -4.38 3.35
C VAL A 21 -9.34 -5.45 3.62
N GLU A 22 -8.98 -5.69 4.88
CA GLU A 22 -7.93 -6.63 5.30
C GLU A 22 -8.28 -8.06 4.88
N SER A 23 -9.51 -8.51 5.15
CA SER A 23 -9.98 -9.85 4.81
C SER A 23 -9.92 -10.12 3.30
N VAL A 24 -10.22 -9.13 2.48
CA VAL A 24 -10.16 -9.24 1.01
C VAL A 24 -8.71 -9.39 0.54
N LEU A 25 -7.80 -8.58 1.07
CA LEU A 25 -6.37 -8.63 0.75
C LEU A 25 -5.75 -9.96 1.20
N LEU A 26 -6.08 -10.43 2.39
CA LEU A 26 -5.64 -11.72 2.91
C LEU A 26 -6.14 -12.89 2.05
N ALA A 27 -7.39 -12.85 1.61
CA ALA A 27 -7.94 -13.86 0.71
C ALA A 27 -7.23 -13.87 -0.65
N ALA A 28 -6.86 -12.70 -1.18
CA ALA A 28 -6.08 -12.57 -2.41
C ALA A 28 -4.66 -13.11 -2.24
N ALA A 29 -3.98 -12.75 -1.15
CA ALA A 29 -2.64 -13.24 -0.81
C ALA A 29 -2.60 -14.77 -0.76
N LYS A 30 -3.53 -15.39 -0.02
CA LYS A 30 -3.66 -16.86 0.07
C LYS A 30 -3.90 -17.52 -1.29
N LYS A 31 -4.68 -16.90 -2.17
CA LYS A 31 -4.89 -17.41 -3.53
C LYS A 31 -3.60 -17.36 -4.35
N LEU A 32 -2.84 -16.27 -4.28
CA LEU A 32 -1.57 -16.13 -4.98
C LEU A 32 -0.54 -17.16 -4.51
N ASP A 33 -0.47 -17.40 -3.20
CA ASP A 33 0.44 -18.40 -2.63
C ASP A 33 0.04 -19.83 -3.06
N LYS A 34 -1.26 -20.14 -3.12
CA LYS A 34 -1.76 -21.42 -3.65
C LYS A 34 -1.38 -21.63 -5.12
N HIS A 35 -1.22 -20.55 -5.88
CA HIS A 35 -0.81 -20.59 -7.29
C HIS A 35 0.71 -20.46 -7.47
N GLU A 36 1.50 -20.49 -6.38
CA GLU A 36 2.95 -20.31 -6.40
C GLU A 36 3.38 -19.06 -7.19
N ALA A 37 2.54 -18.02 -7.14
CA ALA A 37 2.78 -16.78 -7.88
C ALA A 37 4.07 -16.12 -7.40
N ALA A 38 4.76 -15.40 -8.29
CA ALA A 38 5.94 -14.64 -7.88
C ALA A 38 5.58 -13.65 -6.74
N PRO A 39 6.49 -13.39 -5.78
CA PRO A 39 6.24 -12.43 -4.69
C PRO A 39 5.79 -11.06 -5.18
N HIS A 40 6.29 -10.62 -6.33
CA HIS A 40 6.00 -9.34 -6.96
C HIS A 40 4.91 -9.43 -8.05
N GLN A 41 4.14 -10.52 -8.10
CA GLN A 41 3.11 -10.69 -9.14
C GLN A 41 2.00 -9.64 -9.03
N ILE A 42 1.62 -9.28 -7.80
CA ILE A 42 0.63 -8.25 -7.50
C ILE A 42 1.18 -7.38 -6.37
N GLY A 43 1.13 -6.05 -6.56
CA GLY A 43 1.32 -5.06 -5.51
C GLY A 43 0.07 -4.19 -5.39
N VAL A 44 -0.32 -3.85 -4.16
CA VAL A 44 -1.44 -2.94 -3.85
C VAL A 44 -0.89 -1.77 -3.05
N GLN A 45 -1.01 -0.55 -3.56
CA GLN A 45 -0.64 0.67 -2.83
C GLN A 45 -1.89 1.45 -2.47
N PHE A 46 -2.03 1.81 -1.21
CA PHE A 46 -2.99 2.82 -0.79
C PHE A 46 -2.29 4.16 -0.70
N PHE A 47 -2.93 5.17 -1.29
CA PHE A 47 -2.49 6.55 -1.23
C PHE A 47 -3.62 7.42 -0.72
N GLN A 48 -3.47 7.90 0.51
CA GLN A 48 -4.45 8.85 1.05
C GLN A 48 -4.37 10.17 0.27
N VAL A 49 -5.47 10.83 0.00
CA VAL A 49 -5.52 12.25 -0.38
C VAL A 49 -6.39 13.02 0.61
N GLY A 50 -6.22 14.34 0.71
CA GLY A 50 -6.95 15.15 1.69
C GLY A 50 -6.41 15.01 3.11
N ASN A 51 -7.22 15.39 4.09
CA ASN A 51 -6.83 15.45 5.52
C ASN A 51 -7.91 14.84 6.43
N GLU A 52 -8.63 13.83 5.93
CA GLU A 52 -9.62 13.11 6.73
C GLU A 52 -8.89 12.20 7.74
N GLU A 53 -9.08 12.47 9.04
CA GLU A 53 -8.37 11.74 10.08
C GLU A 53 -8.80 10.26 10.12
N GLY A 54 -10.08 9.96 9.93
CA GLY A 54 -10.56 8.58 9.89
C GLY A 54 -9.95 7.75 8.75
N ALA A 55 -9.64 8.38 7.61
CA ALA A 55 -8.99 7.69 6.50
C ALA A 55 -7.52 7.38 6.84
N LYS A 56 -6.86 8.31 7.54
CA LYS A 56 -5.49 8.14 8.03
C LYS A 56 -5.40 7.04 9.10
N GLU A 57 -6.32 7.03 10.05
CA GLU A 57 -6.43 5.98 11.08
C GLU A 57 -6.65 4.61 10.43
N ALA A 58 -7.64 4.49 9.54
CA ALA A 58 -7.93 3.23 8.85
C ALA A 58 -6.76 2.70 8.01
N LEU A 59 -6.02 3.58 7.32
CA LEU A 59 -4.84 3.17 6.57
C LEU A 59 -3.68 2.75 7.49
N SER A 60 -3.50 3.40 8.64
CA SER A 60 -2.50 2.99 9.63
C SER A 60 -2.83 1.63 10.25
N GLU A 61 -4.10 1.40 10.59
CA GLU A 61 -4.57 0.11 11.11
C GLU A 61 -4.40 -1.01 10.08
N LEU A 62 -4.71 -0.72 8.81
CA LEU A 62 -4.49 -1.65 7.71
C LEU A 62 -3.01 -2.03 7.56
N ASP A 63 -2.11 -1.05 7.65
CA ASP A 63 -0.66 -1.29 7.56
C ASP A 63 -0.17 -2.21 8.69
N ASP A 64 -0.54 -1.89 9.94
CA ASP A 64 -0.15 -2.66 11.13
C ASP A 64 -0.71 -4.10 11.08
N GLY A 65 -1.98 -4.24 10.67
CA GLY A 65 -2.63 -5.55 10.49
C GLY A 65 -1.89 -6.40 9.47
N ILE A 66 -1.55 -5.82 8.31
CA ILE A 66 -0.82 -6.50 7.25
C ILE A 66 0.60 -6.86 7.69
N GLN A 67 1.32 -5.98 8.39
CA GLN A 67 2.64 -6.31 8.95
C GLN A 67 2.56 -7.50 9.91
N GLY A 68 1.49 -7.58 10.72
CA GLY A 68 1.21 -8.74 11.56
C GLY A 68 1.04 -10.03 10.76
N LEU A 69 0.25 -9.98 9.68
CA LEU A 69 0.03 -11.11 8.77
C LEU A 69 1.32 -11.55 8.05
N VAL A 70 2.14 -10.60 7.62
CA VAL A 70 3.44 -10.88 6.97
C VAL A 70 4.39 -11.59 7.94
N ARG A 71 4.44 -11.17 9.21
CA ARG A 71 5.19 -11.90 10.26
C ARG A 71 4.65 -13.30 10.49
N GLY A 72 3.34 -13.50 10.27
CA GLY A 72 2.67 -14.80 10.27
C GLY A 72 2.89 -15.67 9.03
N GLY A 73 3.68 -15.20 8.06
CA GLY A 73 4.05 -15.96 6.85
C GLY A 73 3.18 -15.69 5.62
N VAL A 74 2.30 -14.68 5.67
CA VAL A 74 1.57 -14.22 4.48
C VAL A 74 2.53 -13.41 3.59
N ARG A 75 2.40 -13.54 2.26
CA ARG A 75 3.19 -12.72 1.33
C ARG A 75 2.97 -11.23 1.57
N ASP A 76 4.05 -10.46 1.49
CA ASP A 76 4.02 -9.00 1.54
C ASP A 76 3.74 -8.44 0.13
N MET A 77 2.51 -7.95 -0.07
CA MET A 77 2.01 -7.42 -1.35
C MET A 77 1.26 -6.09 -1.23
N VAL A 78 1.16 -5.51 -0.03
CA VAL A 78 0.40 -4.28 0.22
C VAL A 78 1.32 -3.27 0.88
N ASP A 79 1.25 -2.04 0.42
CA ASP A 79 1.97 -0.90 0.98
C ASP A 79 1.00 0.27 1.17
N THR A 80 1.13 1.00 2.27
CA THR A 80 0.29 2.17 2.55
C THR A 80 1.17 3.42 2.61
N CYS A 81 0.73 4.46 1.92
CA CYS A 81 1.38 5.76 1.93
C CYS A 81 0.34 6.84 2.22
N THR A 82 0.58 7.65 3.23
CA THR A 82 -0.26 8.80 3.53
C THR A 82 0.30 10.05 2.87
N TRP A 83 -0.60 10.96 2.53
CA TRP A 83 -0.30 12.26 1.92
C TRP A 83 0.36 13.27 2.88
N MET A 84 0.78 12.82 4.07
CA MET A 84 1.42 13.66 5.07
C MET A 84 2.93 13.58 4.91
N GLY A 85 3.48 14.49 4.10
CA GLY A 85 4.92 14.74 4.08
C GLY A 85 5.39 15.23 5.45
N GLY A 86 5.79 14.30 6.31
CA GLY A 86 6.29 14.62 7.66
C GLY A 86 5.25 15.18 8.61
N PRO A 87 5.61 15.39 9.89
CA PRO A 87 4.75 16.10 10.84
C PRO A 87 4.36 17.44 10.22
N ALA A 88 3.10 17.82 10.43
CA ALA A 88 2.54 19.07 9.94
C ALA A 88 3.33 20.28 10.47
N GLU A 89 4.42 20.63 9.79
CA GLU A 89 5.05 21.93 9.97
C GLU A 89 4.20 22.95 9.22
N GLU A 90 3.90 24.05 9.92
CA GLU A 90 3.09 25.16 9.45
C GLU A 90 3.53 25.62 8.05
N GLY A 91 2.75 25.28 7.03
CA GLY A 91 3.05 25.54 5.63
C GLY A 91 1.88 25.19 4.72
N PRO A 92 1.90 25.62 3.44
CA PRO A 92 0.88 25.22 2.48
C PRO A 92 0.80 23.69 2.46
N ALA A 93 -0.43 23.16 2.41
CA ALA A 93 -0.67 21.73 2.24
C ALA A 93 0.31 21.21 1.16
N PRO A 94 0.95 20.04 1.38
CA PRO A 94 1.96 19.58 0.45
C PRO A 94 1.39 19.53 -1.00
N LYS A 95 2.22 19.39 -2.04
CA LYS A 95 1.71 19.19 -3.41
C LYS A 95 1.94 17.76 -3.85
N LEU A 96 0.94 17.09 -4.40
CA LEU A 96 1.11 15.77 -4.98
C LEU A 96 2.12 15.88 -6.12
N THR A 97 3.38 15.54 -5.84
CA THR A 97 4.45 15.62 -6.83
C THR A 97 4.55 14.30 -7.58
N GLY A 98 5.02 14.36 -8.82
CA GLY A 98 5.37 13.16 -9.59
C GLY A 98 6.39 12.28 -8.86
N GLU A 99 7.29 12.87 -8.07
CA GLU A 99 8.24 12.13 -7.22
C GLU A 99 7.56 11.39 -6.06
N GLY A 100 6.57 12.02 -5.42
CA GLY A 100 5.76 11.35 -4.40
C GLY A 100 5.02 10.15 -4.97
N MET A 101 4.41 10.31 -6.15
CA MET A 101 3.76 9.22 -6.87
C MET A 101 4.73 8.14 -7.34
N LEU A 102 5.93 8.53 -7.76
CA LEU A 102 6.97 7.58 -8.15
C LEU A 102 7.45 6.76 -6.96
N LYS A 103 7.63 7.37 -5.78
CA LYS A 103 7.97 6.65 -4.54
C LYS A 103 6.92 5.61 -4.20
N VAL A 104 5.64 5.99 -4.22
CA VAL A 104 4.52 5.08 -3.99
C VAL A 104 4.55 3.93 -4.98
N CYS A 105 4.67 4.22 -6.29
CA CYS A 105 4.75 3.20 -7.33
C CYS A 105 5.95 2.25 -7.20
N LEU A 106 7.08 2.74 -6.65
CA LEU A 106 8.32 1.97 -6.52
C LEU A 106 8.42 1.20 -5.20
N GLY A 107 7.70 1.60 -4.15
CA GLY A 107 7.65 0.87 -2.87
C GLY A 107 7.22 -0.59 -3.06
N SER A 108 6.22 -0.80 -3.92
CA SER A 108 5.68 -2.13 -4.23
C SER A 108 6.53 -2.99 -5.16
N VAL A 109 7.38 -2.39 -5.99
CA VAL A 109 8.15 -3.12 -7.03
C VAL A 109 9.63 -3.28 -6.63
N VAL A 110 10.19 -2.33 -5.88
CA VAL A 110 11.62 -2.27 -5.56
C VAL A 110 11.82 -2.02 -4.06
N LYS A 111 11.74 -3.09 -3.24
CA LYS A 111 12.04 -3.07 -1.78
C LYS A 111 13.46 -2.58 -1.41
N ARG A 112 14.32 -2.33 -2.40
CA ARG A 112 15.65 -1.72 -2.20
C ARG A 112 15.57 -0.20 -2.09
N LEU A 113 14.56 0.42 -2.68
CA LEU A 113 14.36 1.88 -2.64
C LEU A 113 13.66 2.32 -1.35
N ASP A 114 12.79 1.47 -0.80
CA ASP A 114 12.12 1.70 0.48
C ASP A 114 13.09 1.81 1.69
N ARG A 115 14.28 1.21 1.58
CA ARG A 115 15.33 1.28 2.62
C ARG A 115 16.10 2.60 2.72
N ARG A 116 15.89 3.54 1.80
CA ARG A 116 16.48 4.88 1.88
C ARG A 116 15.42 5.86 2.39
N ARG A 117 15.43 6.07 3.71
CA ARG A 117 14.78 7.19 4.39
C ARG A 117 15.50 8.49 4.07
#